data_AF-A0A526TX60-F1
#
_entry.id   AF-A0A526TX60-F1
#
_cell.length_a   1.000
_cell.length_b   1.000
_cell.length_c   1.000
_cell.angle_alpha   90.00
_cell.angle_beta   90.00
_cell.angle_gamma   90.00
#
_symmetry.space_group_name_H-M   'P 1'
#
loop_
_entity.id
_entity.type
_entity.pdbx_description
1 polymer ?
#
loop_
_entity_poly.entity_id
_entity_poly.type
_entity_poly.pdbx_seq_one_letter_code
_entity_poly.pdbx_strand_id
1 'polypeptide(L)'
;TRNPLYSTLGIILLLGVQYGPLVFLLVRAGLRKLPRELIEAARAGGAGWFTVLVTIVLPLMTPSIMAAAALAFVSCVGNFGIPAFLGIPANYLVLPTLIYQKLAGGGPAVLGETAFLSVLIGIIAMAGILAQEIMSRRRDYRISSTSLSAEPYELGRWRPAVQAGMWLLIIVVLFLPLFGLVLTSLVPGYGIALTAKTATFDNYRFVLFEHDAAGRAFFN
;
A
#
# COMPACT_ATOMS: atom_id res chain seq x y z
N THR A 1 -5.95 -7.29 22.17
CA THR A 1 -4.65 -8.01 22.07
C THR A 1 -3.50 -7.04 22.33
N ARG A 2 -2.37 -7.48 22.91
CA ARG A 2 -1.18 -6.62 23.13
C ARG A 2 -0.35 -6.37 21.86
N ASN A 3 -0.73 -6.97 20.72
CA ASN A 3 0.03 -6.85 19.48
C ASN A 3 -0.39 -5.56 18.74
N PRO A 4 0.53 -4.60 18.54
CA PRO A 4 0.24 -3.30 17.94
C PRO A 4 -0.23 -3.37 16.48
N LEU A 5 -0.02 -4.50 15.79
CA LEU A 5 -0.50 -4.70 14.42
C LEU A 5 -2.02 -4.91 14.34
N TYR A 6 -2.64 -5.45 15.38
CA TYR A 6 -4.10 -5.57 15.50
C TYR A 6 -4.71 -4.26 15.99
N SER A 7 -4.38 -3.17 15.29
CA SER A 7 -4.83 -1.82 15.59
C SER A 7 -5.15 -1.07 14.30
N THR A 8 -5.89 0.03 14.41
CA THR A 8 -6.10 0.98 13.30
C THR A 8 -4.79 1.45 12.68
N LEU A 9 -3.76 1.74 13.50
CA LEU A 9 -2.45 2.14 13.00
C LEU A 9 -1.75 1.01 12.25
N GLY A 10 -1.87 -0.24 12.72
CA GLY A 10 -1.32 -1.41 12.02
C GLY A 10 -1.96 -1.62 10.65
N ILE A 11 -3.28 -1.46 10.56
CA ILE A 11 -4.03 -1.50 9.29
C ILE A 11 -3.57 -0.38 8.35
N ILE A 12 -3.47 0.86 8.83
CA ILE A 12 -3.01 2.01 8.03
C ILE A 12 -1.59 1.79 7.53
N LEU A 13 -0.68 1.31 8.38
CA LEU A 13 0.70 1.04 8.03
C LEU A 13 0.79 0.00 6.91
N LEU A 14 0.08 -1.12 7.02
CA LEU A 14 0.11 -2.18 6.02
C LEU A 14 -0.54 -1.78 4.70
N LEU A 15 -1.63 -1.01 4.74
CA LEU A 15 -2.20 -0.41 3.52
C LEU A 15 -1.18 0.52 2.85
N GLY A 16 -0.48 1.35 3.64
CA GLY A 16 0.58 2.23 3.14
C GLY A 16 1.74 1.46 2.50
N VAL A 17 2.16 0.35 3.12
CA VAL A 17 3.18 -0.56 2.56
C VAL A 17 2.69 -1.22 1.26
N GLN A 18 1.44 -1.69 1.22
CA GLN A 18 0.86 -2.36 0.06
C GLN A 18 0.76 -1.44 -1.16
N TYR A 19 0.32 -0.19 -0.97
CA TYR A 19 0.09 0.75 -2.08
C TYR A 19 1.27 1.72 -2.33
N GLY A 20 2.26 1.75 -1.43
CA GLY A 20 3.46 2.58 -1.54
C GLY A 20 4.20 2.44 -2.87
N PRO A 21 4.47 1.22 -3.39
CA PRO A 21 5.16 1.03 -4.67
C PRO A 21 4.40 1.65 -5.85
N LEU A 22 3.08 1.52 -5.87
CA LEU A 22 2.22 2.10 -6.91
C LEU A 22 2.26 3.63 -6.84
N VAL A 23 2.15 4.22 -5.65
CA VAL A 23 2.27 5.67 -5.45
C VAL A 23 3.64 6.16 -5.91
N PHE A 24 4.71 5.44 -5.55
CA PHE A 24 6.07 5.75 -5.98
C PHE A 24 6.21 5.78 -7.50
N LEU A 25 5.67 4.80 -8.21
CA LEU A 25 5.75 4.74 -9.67
C LEU A 25 5.06 5.94 -10.34
N LEU A 26 3.89 6.34 -9.84
CA LEU A 26 3.16 7.49 -10.36
C LEU A 26 3.87 8.83 -10.07
N VAL A 27 4.35 9.01 -8.84
CA VAL A 27 5.13 10.19 -8.46
C VAL A 27 6.44 10.26 -9.26
N ARG A 28 7.13 9.13 -9.44
CA ARG A 28 8.35 9.05 -10.25
C ARG A 28 8.10 9.39 -11.72
N ALA A 29 6.98 8.94 -12.28
CA ALA A 29 6.58 9.26 -13.65
C ALA A 29 6.34 10.77 -13.81
N GLY A 30 5.73 11.42 -12.81
CA GLY A 30 5.58 12.87 -12.77
C GLY A 30 6.91 13.62 -12.67
N LEU A 31 7.81 13.16 -11.78
CA LEU A 31 9.12 13.78 -11.59
C LEU A 31 9.95 13.79 -12.88
N ARG A 32 9.89 12.71 -13.67
CA ARG A 32 10.57 12.60 -14.97
C ARG A 32 10.07 13.59 -16.03
N LYS A 33 8.89 14.17 -15.84
CA LYS A 33 8.31 15.17 -16.74
C LYS A 33 8.66 16.59 -16.33
N LEU A 34 9.30 16.81 -15.18
CA LEU A 34 9.63 18.17 -14.76
C LEU A 34 10.63 18.82 -15.73
N PRO A 35 10.40 20.07 -16.13
CA PRO A 35 11.30 20.79 -17.03
C PRO A 35 12.60 21.13 -16.30
N ARG A 36 13.72 20.57 -16.78
CA ARG A 36 15.05 20.78 -16.20
C ARG A 36 15.42 22.25 -16.09
N GLU A 37 15.11 23.02 -17.13
CA GLU A 37 15.43 24.44 -17.28
C GLU A 37 14.89 25.32 -16.14
N LEU A 38 13.70 25.03 -15.59
CA LEU A 38 13.15 25.79 -14.45
C LEU A 38 13.97 25.56 -13.18
N ILE A 39 14.43 24.33 -12.98
CA ILE A 39 15.25 23.96 -11.82
C ILE A 39 16.63 24.62 -11.94
N GLU A 40 17.27 24.53 -13.11
CA GLU A 40 18.59 25.11 -13.35
C GLU A 40 18.58 26.63 -13.29
N ALA A 41 17.57 27.29 -13.87
CA ALA A 41 17.42 28.74 -13.81
C ALA A 41 17.27 29.23 -12.36
N ALA A 42 16.45 28.56 -11.55
CA ALA A 42 16.30 28.90 -10.14
C ALA A 42 17.61 28.73 -9.36
N ARG A 43 18.35 27.63 -9.61
CA ARG A 43 19.66 27.40 -9.00
C ARG A 43 20.70 28.43 -9.42
N ALA A 44 20.75 28.80 -10.70
CA ALA A 44 21.64 29.84 -11.22
C ALA A 44 21.34 31.21 -10.60
N GLY A 45 20.06 31.48 -10.28
CA GLY A 45 19.62 32.65 -9.52
C GLY A 45 19.90 32.58 -8.01
N GLY A 46 20.62 31.55 -7.53
CA GLY A 46 20.99 31.41 -6.12
C GLY A 46 19.96 30.68 -5.25
N ALA A 47 18.89 30.10 -5.82
CA ALA A 47 17.91 29.38 -5.02
C ALA A 47 18.49 28.11 -4.38
N GLY A 48 18.23 27.93 -3.08
CA GLY A 48 18.56 26.71 -2.35
C GLY A 48 17.69 25.52 -2.76
N TRP A 49 18.09 24.31 -2.35
CA TRP A 49 17.36 23.08 -2.65
C TRP A 49 15.91 23.11 -2.14
N PHE A 50 15.74 23.57 -0.90
CA PHE A 50 14.44 23.66 -0.26
C PHE A 50 13.52 24.66 -0.96
N THR A 51 14.07 25.80 -1.40
CA THR A 51 13.35 26.79 -2.19
C THR A 51 12.84 26.17 -3.49
N VAL A 52 13.72 25.54 -4.27
CA VAL A 52 13.35 24.86 -5.53
C VAL A 52 12.29 23.76 -5.30
N LEU A 53 12.44 22.98 -4.22
CA LEU A 53 11.49 21.92 -3.89
C LEU A 53 10.08 22.49 -3.67
N VAL A 54 9.96 23.55 -2.87
CA VAL A 54 8.65 24.10 -2.45
C VAL A 54 8.05 25.02 -3.51
N THR A 55 8.84 25.78 -4.26
CA THR A 55 8.33 26.79 -5.20
C THR A 55 8.22 26.29 -6.64
N ILE A 56 8.91 25.20 -7.01
CA ILE A 56 8.92 24.67 -8.38
C ILE A 56 8.45 23.22 -8.40
N VAL A 57 9.18 22.33 -7.71
CA VAL A 57 8.93 20.88 -7.80
C VAL A 57 7.57 20.50 -7.25
N LEU A 58 7.24 20.83 -5.99
CA LEU A 58 5.97 20.46 -5.36
C LEU A 58 4.74 21.03 -6.10
N PRO A 59 4.70 22.32 -6.50
CA PRO A 59 3.62 22.85 -7.30
C PRO A 59 3.42 22.08 -8.61
N LEU A 60 4.47 21.92 -9.42
CA LEU A 60 4.39 21.19 -10.70
C LEU A 60 4.07 19.70 -10.53
N MET A 61 4.47 19.10 -9.41
CA MET A 61 4.18 17.72 -9.06
C MET A 61 2.76 17.50 -8.54
N THR A 62 2.03 18.57 -8.18
CA THR A 62 0.69 18.45 -7.60
C THR A 62 -0.23 17.51 -8.41
N PRO A 63 -0.36 17.63 -9.74
CA PRO A 63 -1.28 16.76 -10.49
C PRO A 63 -0.90 15.28 -10.39
N SER A 64 0.41 14.98 -10.43
CA SER A 64 0.91 13.61 -10.31
C SER A 64 0.72 13.04 -8.90
N ILE A 65 0.96 13.85 -7.87
CA ILE A 65 0.73 13.47 -6.46
C ILE A 65 -0.76 13.24 -6.21
N MET A 66 -1.63 14.13 -6.71
CA MET A 66 -3.08 14.00 -6.57
C MET A 66 -3.59 12.74 -7.29
N ALA A 67 -3.12 12.47 -8.51
CA ALA A 67 -3.47 11.24 -9.23
C ALA A 67 -3.02 9.98 -8.45
N ALA A 68 -1.80 9.99 -7.90
CA ALA A 68 -1.31 8.90 -7.07
C ALA A 68 -2.13 8.71 -5.79
N ALA A 69 -2.50 9.81 -5.13
CA ALA A 69 -3.33 9.81 -3.93
C ALA A 69 -4.75 9.28 -4.22
N ALA A 70 -5.36 9.69 -5.34
CA ALA A 70 -6.68 9.18 -5.73
C ALA A 70 -6.66 7.67 -6.02
N LEU A 71 -5.64 7.20 -6.74
CA LEU A 71 -5.51 5.76 -7.01
C LEU A 71 -5.30 4.95 -5.72
N ALA A 72 -4.44 5.43 -4.82
CA ALA A 72 -4.24 4.82 -3.51
C ALA A 72 -5.53 4.85 -2.67
N PHE A 73 -6.26 5.96 -2.66
CA PHE A 73 -7.52 6.11 -1.94
C PHE A 73 -8.57 5.10 -2.40
N VAL A 74 -8.83 5.02 -3.72
CA VAL A 74 -9.79 4.08 -4.30
C VAL A 74 -9.39 2.64 -3.96
N SER A 75 -8.09 2.34 -4.07
CA SER A 75 -7.58 1.01 -3.74
C SER A 75 -7.76 0.66 -2.26
N CYS A 76 -7.48 1.59 -1.35
CA CYS A 76 -7.68 1.42 0.09
C CYS A 76 -9.15 1.26 0.48
N VAL A 77 -10.05 2.05 -0.10
CA VAL A 77 -11.50 2.02 0.18
C VAL A 77 -12.10 0.66 -0.18
N GLY A 78 -11.64 0.04 -1.27
CA GLY A 78 -12.05 -1.29 -1.69
C GLY A 78 -11.25 -2.44 -1.06
N ASN A 79 -10.26 -2.18 -0.21
CA ASN A 79 -9.40 -3.23 0.32
C ASN A 79 -10.14 -4.10 1.35
N PHE A 80 -10.36 -5.36 1.00
CA PHE A 80 -10.89 -6.36 1.93
C PHE A 80 -9.80 -7.03 2.75
N GLY A 81 -8.69 -7.42 2.11
CA GLY A 81 -7.71 -8.34 2.68
C GLY A 81 -7.08 -7.87 3.99
N ILE A 82 -6.45 -6.68 4.01
CA ILE A 82 -5.73 -6.21 5.20
C ILE A 82 -6.69 -6.00 6.38
N PRO A 83 -7.82 -5.29 6.23
CA PRO A 83 -8.80 -5.15 7.30
C PRO A 83 -9.46 -6.47 7.71
N ALA A 84 -9.62 -7.43 6.81
CA ALA A 84 -10.15 -8.75 7.18
C ALA A 84 -9.19 -9.50 8.12
N PHE A 85 -7.90 -9.55 7.78
CA PHE A 85 -6.91 -10.29 8.57
C PHE A 85 -6.58 -9.62 9.91
N LEU A 86 -6.52 -8.29 9.97
CA LEU A 86 -6.12 -7.57 11.18
C LEU A 86 -7.30 -6.95 11.95
N GLY A 87 -8.31 -6.50 11.22
CA GLY A 87 -9.43 -5.78 11.78
C GLY A 87 -10.49 -6.68 12.37
N ILE A 88 -10.90 -7.76 11.68
CA ILE A 88 -11.93 -8.67 12.19
C ILE A 88 -11.56 -9.25 13.57
N PRO A 89 -10.35 -9.82 13.79
CA PRO A 89 -9.99 -10.35 15.12
C PRO A 89 -9.92 -9.28 16.21
N ALA A 90 -9.78 -8.01 15.83
CA ALA A 90 -9.66 -6.86 16.72
C ALA A 90 -10.95 -6.02 16.81
N ASN A 91 -12.05 -6.47 16.18
CA ASN A 91 -13.31 -5.73 16.07
C ASN A 91 -13.18 -4.34 15.41
N TYR A 92 -12.22 -4.15 14.51
CA TYR A 92 -12.19 -3.00 13.60
C TYR A 92 -12.93 -3.35 12.31
N LEU A 93 -14.09 -2.74 12.14
CA LEU A 93 -14.95 -3.00 11.00
C LEU A 93 -14.86 -1.86 9.97
N VAL A 94 -14.63 -2.23 8.72
CA VAL A 94 -14.71 -1.36 7.55
C VAL A 94 -15.75 -1.89 6.56
N LEU A 95 -16.18 -1.06 5.61
CA LEU A 95 -17.26 -1.41 4.67
C LEU A 95 -17.03 -2.75 3.96
N PRO A 96 -15.85 -3.07 3.38
CA PRO A 96 -15.62 -4.38 2.75
C PRO A 96 -15.77 -5.56 3.72
N THR A 97 -15.27 -5.44 4.95
CA THR A 97 -15.39 -6.51 5.96
C THR A 97 -16.80 -6.64 6.50
N LEU A 98 -17.55 -5.54 6.59
CA LEU A 98 -18.96 -5.56 6.98
C LEU A 98 -19.81 -6.27 5.92
N ILE A 99 -19.56 -6.00 4.63
CA ILE A 99 -20.18 -6.73 3.52
C ILE A 99 -19.95 -8.24 3.69
N TYR A 100 -18.70 -8.64 3.91
CA TYR A 100 -18.36 -10.05 4.14
C TYR A 100 -19.12 -10.65 5.32
N GLN A 101 -19.15 -9.97 6.48
CA GLN A 101 -19.87 -10.46 7.65
C GLN A 101 -21.37 -10.59 7.42
N LYS A 102 -21.99 -9.62 6.71
CA LYS A 102 -23.41 -9.66 6.35
C LYS A 102 -23.72 -10.82 5.39
N LEU A 103 -22.87 -11.02 4.39
CA LEU A 103 -23.02 -12.12 3.45
C LEU A 103 -22.85 -13.48 4.14
N ALA A 104 -21.88 -13.61 5.05
CA ALA A 104 -21.64 -14.82 5.82
C ALA A 104 -22.74 -15.11 6.86
N GLY A 105 -23.38 -14.06 7.40
CA GLY A 105 -24.45 -14.19 8.40
C GLY A 105 -25.77 -14.74 7.85
N GLY A 106 -26.02 -14.62 6.53
CA GLY A 106 -27.27 -15.07 5.92
C GLY A 106 -28.49 -14.24 6.33
N GLY A 107 -29.68 -14.64 5.85
CA GLY A 107 -30.95 -13.97 6.13
C GLY A 107 -31.64 -13.37 4.88
N PRO A 108 -32.94 -13.07 4.97
CA PRO A 108 -33.75 -12.69 3.81
C PRO A 108 -33.37 -11.34 3.20
N ALA A 109 -32.77 -10.42 3.97
CA ALA A 109 -32.37 -9.09 3.51
C ALA A 109 -30.90 -8.99 3.04
N VAL A 110 -30.12 -10.08 3.10
CA VAL A 110 -28.65 -10.04 2.86
C VAL A 110 -28.26 -9.43 1.53
N LEU A 111 -28.98 -9.78 0.46
CA LEU A 111 -28.67 -9.27 -0.87
C LEU A 111 -28.89 -7.75 -0.95
N GLY A 112 -29.98 -7.24 -0.34
CA GLY A 112 -30.29 -5.82 -0.30
C GLY A 112 -29.29 -5.03 0.54
N GLU A 113 -28.97 -5.52 1.74
CA GLU A 113 -27.98 -4.88 2.63
C GLU A 113 -26.58 -4.85 2.00
N THR A 114 -26.15 -5.96 1.40
CA THR A 114 -24.84 -6.08 0.75
C THR A 114 -24.75 -5.21 -0.51
N ALA A 115 -25.82 -5.14 -1.30
CA ALA A 115 -25.89 -4.27 -2.47
C ALA A 115 -25.80 -2.80 -2.06
N PHE A 116 -26.55 -2.37 -1.04
CA PHE A 116 -26.48 -1.01 -0.51
C PHE A 116 -25.06 -0.64 -0.08
N LEU A 117 -24.40 -1.49 0.72
CA LEU A 117 -23.03 -1.24 1.18
C LEU A 117 -22.03 -1.20 0.00
N SER A 118 -22.20 -2.05 -1.01
CA SER A 118 -21.33 -2.06 -2.20
C SER A 118 -21.49 -0.78 -3.03
N VAL A 119 -22.72 -0.30 -3.20
CA VAL A 119 -23.01 0.98 -3.86
C VAL A 119 -22.43 2.14 -3.06
N LEU A 120 -22.52 2.10 -1.72
CA LEU A 120 -21.94 3.13 -0.86
C LEU A 120 -20.40 3.21 -1.02
N ILE A 121 -19.71 2.06 -1.08
CA ILE A 121 -18.27 2.02 -1.40
C ILE A 121 -18.00 2.67 -2.77
N GLY A 122 -18.79 2.34 -3.78
CA GLY A 122 -18.70 2.94 -5.12
C GLY A 122 -18.87 4.46 -5.10
N ILE A 123 -19.85 4.97 -4.36
CA ILE A 123 -20.09 6.42 -4.19
C ILE A 123 -18.90 7.09 -3.50
N ILE A 124 -18.35 6.49 -2.43
CA ILE A 124 -17.18 7.03 -1.72
C ILE A 124 -15.96 7.08 -2.65
N ALA A 125 -15.73 6.01 -3.41
CA ALA A 125 -14.63 5.95 -4.39
C ALA A 125 -14.80 7.01 -5.48
N MET A 126 -16.00 7.14 -6.05
CA MET A 126 -16.31 8.18 -7.05
C MET A 126 -16.14 9.59 -6.47
N ALA A 127 -16.61 9.85 -5.25
CA ALA A 127 -16.45 11.13 -4.59
C ALA A 127 -14.96 11.50 -4.42
N GLY A 128 -14.12 10.53 -4.07
CA GLY A 128 -12.66 10.71 -3.99
C GLY A 128 -12.03 11.08 -5.34
N ILE A 129 -12.43 10.40 -6.42
CA ILE A 129 -11.96 10.70 -7.78
C ILE A 129 -12.43 12.10 -8.21
N LEU A 130 -13.71 12.44 -8.00
CA LEU A 130 -14.25 13.75 -8.36
C LEU A 130 -13.58 14.88 -7.58
N ALA A 131 -13.31 14.68 -6.29
CA ALA A 131 -12.57 15.64 -5.48
C ALA A 131 -11.15 15.89 -6.04
N GLN A 132 -10.47 14.82 -6.47
CA GLN A 132 -9.17 14.93 -7.12
C GLN A 132 -9.25 15.68 -8.46
N GLU A 133 -10.24 15.37 -9.30
CA GLU A 133 -10.45 16.03 -10.59
C GLU A 133 -10.71 17.54 -10.40
N ILE A 134 -11.56 17.93 -9.46
CA ILE A 134 -11.85 19.33 -9.14
C ILE A 134 -10.58 20.05 -8.66
N MET A 135 -9.78 19.40 -7.81
CA MET A 135 -8.53 19.97 -7.31
C MET A 135 -7.49 20.12 -8.43
N SER A 136 -7.44 19.17 -9.36
CA SER A 136 -6.51 19.20 -10.49
C SER A 136 -6.85 20.29 -11.50
N ARG A 137 -8.15 20.54 -11.76
CA ARG A 137 -8.61 21.59 -12.70
C ARG A 137 -8.23 23.01 -12.29
N ARG A 138 -8.06 23.27 -10.99
CA ARG A 138 -7.65 24.59 -10.49
C ARG A 138 -6.17 24.90 -10.75
N ARG A 139 -5.40 23.91 -11.23
CA ARG A 139 -3.95 23.97 -11.32
C ARG A 139 -3.50 23.56 -12.73
N ASP A 140 -3.60 24.49 -13.67
CA ASP A 140 -3.20 24.30 -15.07
C ASP A 140 -1.67 24.32 -15.22
N TYR A 141 -0.99 23.27 -14.72
CA TYR A 141 0.45 23.10 -14.89
C TYR A 141 0.72 22.37 -16.22
N ARG A 142 0.47 23.06 -17.33
CA ARG A 142 0.83 22.56 -18.66
C ARG A 142 2.35 22.58 -18.77
N ILE A 143 2.96 21.41 -18.62
CA ILE A 143 4.38 21.23 -18.89
C ILE A 143 4.55 21.26 -20.42
N SER A 144 5.25 22.28 -20.91
CA SER A 144 5.51 22.44 -22.34
C SER A 144 6.40 21.29 -22.84
N SER A 145 6.03 20.69 -23.97
CA SER A 145 6.56 19.43 -24.52
C SER A 145 8.01 19.47 -25.03
N THR A 146 8.72 20.58 -24.85
CA THR A 146 10.06 20.83 -25.43
C THR A 146 11.19 20.69 -24.42
N SER A 147 10.89 20.47 -23.14
CA SER A 147 11.92 20.46 -22.08
C SER A 147 12.61 19.10 -21.94
N LEU A 148 13.94 19.13 -21.79
CA LEU A 148 14.72 17.97 -21.35
C LEU A 148 14.25 17.57 -19.94
N SER A 149 14.10 16.25 -19.70
CA SER A 149 13.75 15.73 -18.37
C SER A 149 14.76 16.21 -17.33
N ALA A 150 14.27 16.69 -16.19
CA ALA A 150 15.09 17.01 -15.03
C ALA A 150 16.02 15.82 -14.70
N GLU A 151 17.32 16.11 -14.57
CA GLU A 151 18.26 15.09 -14.11
C GLU A 151 17.97 14.74 -12.64
N PRO A 152 18.12 13.47 -12.24
CA PRO A 152 17.96 13.07 -10.85
C PRO A 152 18.88 13.90 -9.94
N TYR A 153 18.34 14.41 -8.84
CA TYR A 153 19.17 15.06 -7.82
C TYR A 153 20.22 14.08 -7.29
N GLU A 154 21.49 14.45 -7.41
CA GLU A 154 22.57 13.69 -6.81
C GLU A 154 22.54 13.85 -5.29
N LEU A 155 22.32 12.74 -4.58
CA LEU A 155 22.31 12.68 -3.11
C LEU A 155 23.70 12.90 -2.49
N GLY A 156 24.75 13.03 -3.30
CA GLY A 156 26.13 13.23 -2.87
C GLY A 156 26.55 12.23 -1.79
N ARG A 157 27.06 12.75 -0.66
CA ARG A 157 27.53 11.96 0.50
C ARG A 157 26.43 11.17 1.21
N TRP A 158 25.16 11.54 1.02
CA TRP A 158 24.01 10.83 1.59
C TRP A 158 23.53 9.66 0.74
N ARG A 159 24.02 9.52 -0.50
CA ARG A 159 23.66 8.41 -1.40
C ARG A 159 23.76 7.02 -0.76
N PRO A 160 24.89 6.61 -0.14
CA PRO A 160 24.99 5.28 0.45
C PRO A 160 24.03 5.08 1.63
N ALA A 161 23.82 6.11 2.46
CA ALA A 161 22.90 6.03 3.60
C ALA A 161 21.44 5.87 3.15
N VAL A 162 21.00 6.66 2.16
CA VAL A 162 19.65 6.55 1.59
C VAL A 162 19.46 5.21 0.89
N GLN A 163 20.46 4.76 0.12
CA GLN A 163 20.42 3.45 -0.55
C GLN A 163 20.34 2.31 0.46
N ALA A 164 21.16 2.32 1.52
CA ALA A 164 21.09 1.33 2.59
C ALA A 164 19.72 1.34 3.29
N GLY A 165 19.16 2.52 3.57
CA GLY A 165 17.82 2.66 4.14
C GLY A 165 16.71 2.09 3.24
N MET A 166 16.78 2.33 1.93
CA MET A 166 15.82 1.77 0.96
C MET A 166 15.94 0.24 0.85
N TRP A 167 17.16 -0.30 0.81
CA TRP A 167 17.38 -1.74 0.83
C TRP A 167 16.88 -2.37 2.14
N LEU A 168 17.16 -1.75 3.28
CA LEU A 168 16.65 -2.21 4.57
C LEU A 168 15.12 -2.21 4.58
N LEU A 169 14.48 -1.16 4.06
CA LEU A 169 13.02 -1.10 3.97
C LEU A 169 12.47 -2.22 3.09
N ILE A 170 13.07 -2.47 1.92
CA ILE A 170 12.66 -3.56 1.03
C ILE A 170 12.83 -4.92 1.72
N ILE A 171 13.97 -5.14 2.37
CA ILE A 171 14.25 -6.38 3.12
C ILE A 171 13.23 -6.54 4.24
N VAL A 172 12.94 -5.51 5.03
CA VAL A 172 11.96 -5.61 6.11
C VAL A 172 10.57 -5.92 5.55
N VAL A 173 10.12 -5.24 4.50
CA VAL A 173 8.79 -5.44 3.91
C VAL A 173 8.62 -6.83 3.28
N LEU A 174 9.66 -7.38 2.65
CA LEU A 174 9.59 -8.68 1.98
C LEU A 174 9.93 -9.85 2.92
N PHE A 175 11.01 -9.72 3.67
CA PHE A 175 11.57 -10.82 4.44
C PHE A 175 10.86 -11.03 5.78
N LEU A 176 10.41 -9.95 6.44
CA LEU A 176 9.70 -10.07 7.73
C LEU A 176 8.41 -10.92 7.64
N PRO A 177 7.48 -10.70 6.68
CA PRO A 177 6.29 -11.53 6.57
C PRO A 177 6.60 -12.96 6.12
N LEU A 178 7.56 -13.17 5.23
CA LEU A 178 7.99 -14.52 4.81
C LEU A 178 8.62 -15.29 5.98
N PHE A 179 9.47 -14.62 6.74
CA PHE A 179 10.06 -15.18 7.95
C PHE A 179 8.98 -15.50 8.98
N GLY A 180 8.01 -14.60 9.18
CA GLY A 180 6.84 -14.85 10.01
C GLY A 180 6.06 -16.10 9.58
N LEU A 181 5.82 -16.27 8.27
CA LEU A 181 5.15 -17.45 7.72
C LEU A 181 5.91 -18.75 8.01
N VAL A 182 7.24 -18.75 7.83
CA VAL A 182 8.10 -19.89 8.16
C VAL A 182 8.07 -20.19 9.66
N LEU A 183 8.05 -19.17 10.51
CA LEU A 183 7.92 -19.38 11.94
C LEU A 183 6.55 -19.94 12.32
N THR A 184 5.47 -19.45 11.70
CA THR A 184 4.11 -19.95 11.97
C THR A 184 3.87 -21.36 11.45
N SER A 185 4.52 -21.78 10.37
CA SER A 185 4.40 -23.16 9.86
C SER A 185 5.03 -24.19 10.79
N LEU A 186 5.93 -23.77 11.69
CA LEU A 186 6.51 -24.62 12.73
C LEU A 186 5.62 -24.73 13.98
N VAL A 187 4.54 -23.96 14.07
CA VAL A 187 3.64 -23.98 15.23
C VAL A 187 2.48 -24.96 14.98
N PRO A 188 2.16 -25.87 15.91
CA PRO A 188 1.14 -26.92 15.72
C PRO A 188 -0.30 -26.39 15.59
N GLY A 189 -0.56 -25.12 15.89
CA GLY A 189 -1.88 -24.53 15.73
C GLY A 189 -1.93 -23.04 16.04
N TYR A 190 -3.00 -22.39 15.56
CA TYR A 190 -3.24 -20.97 15.80
C TYR A 190 -3.40 -20.68 17.30
N GLY A 191 -2.77 -19.60 17.76
CA GLY A 191 -2.83 -19.16 19.16
C GLY A 191 -1.80 -19.80 20.10
N ILE A 192 -1.01 -20.75 19.64
CA ILE A 192 0.10 -21.34 20.40
C ILE A 192 1.36 -20.46 20.22
N ALA A 193 2.00 -20.10 21.32
CA ALA A 193 3.24 -19.33 21.27
C ALA A 193 4.40 -20.19 20.72
N LEU A 194 5.18 -19.62 19.79
CA LEU A 194 6.40 -20.25 19.30
C LEU A 194 7.45 -20.31 20.43
N THR A 195 7.76 -21.52 20.85
CA THR A 195 8.77 -21.85 21.87
C THR A 195 9.56 -23.04 21.37
N ALA A 196 10.78 -23.26 21.88
CA ALA A 196 11.58 -24.45 21.54
C ALA A 196 10.84 -25.78 21.78
N LYS A 197 9.81 -25.80 22.65
CA LYS A 197 8.97 -26.98 22.93
C LYS A 197 7.77 -27.14 22.00
N THR A 198 7.32 -26.05 21.37
CA THR A 198 6.14 -26.05 20.50
C THR A 198 6.50 -26.00 19.02
N ALA A 199 7.77 -25.74 18.68
CA ALA A 199 8.24 -25.85 17.30
C ALA A 199 8.25 -27.32 16.86
N THR A 200 7.48 -27.65 15.83
CA THR A 200 7.38 -29.01 15.26
C THR A 200 7.43 -28.94 13.73
N PHE A 201 7.72 -30.07 13.09
CA PHE A 201 7.58 -30.24 11.64
C PHE A 201 6.30 -31.00 11.28
N ASP A 202 5.36 -31.13 12.21
CA ASP A 202 4.17 -31.99 12.05
C ASP A 202 3.26 -31.46 10.94
N ASN A 203 3.14 -30.14 10.79
CA ASN A 203 2.41 -29.52 9.67
C ASN A 203 2.99 -29.93 8.30
N TYR A 204 4.31 -30.05 8.18
CA TYR A 204 4.97 -30.48 6.95
C TYR A 204 4.74 -31.97 6.69
N ARG A 205 4.86 -32.79 7.73
CA ARG A 205 4.58 -34.23 7.63
C ARG A 205 3.13 -34.48 7.19
N PHE A 206 2.19 -33.80 7.83
CA PHE A 206 0.77 -33.91 7.52
C PHE A 206 0.49 -33.56 6.05
N VAL A 207 0.97 -32.41 5.57
CA VAL A 207 0.74 -31.96 4.19
C VAL A 207 1.40 -32.89 3.17
N LEU A 208 2.60 -33.38 3.43
CA LEU A 208 3.36 -34.19 2.46
C LEU A 208 2.90 -35.65 2.40
N PHE A 209 2.45 -36.23 3.53
CA PHE A 209 2.23 -37.67 3.63
C PHE A 209 0.81 -38.08 4.01
N GLU A 210 0.04 -37.20 4.67
CA GLU A 210 -1.26 -37.55 5.25
C GLU A 210 -2.42 -36.80 4.57
N HIS A 211 -2.14 -35.76 3.78
CA HIS A 211 -3.15 -34.96 3.12
C HIS A 211 -3.38 -35.40 1.66
N ASP A 212 -4.39 -36.26 1.45
CA ASP A 212 -4.75 -36.84 0.14
C ASP A 212 -5.00 -35.80 -0.97
N ALA A 213 -5.45 -34.60 -0.62
CA ALA A 213 -5.64 -33.52 -1.59
C ALA A 213 -4.31 -32.92 -2.05
N ALA A 214 -3.33 -32.79 -1.15
CA ALA A 214 -2.00 -32.29 -1.50
C ALA A 214 -1.25 -33.28 -2.39
N GLY A 215 -1.31 -34.58 -2.06
CA GLY A 215 -0.73 -35.63 -2.89
C GLY A 215 -1.28 -35.60 -4.33
N ARG A 216 -2.61 -35.54 -4.49
CA ARG A 216 -3.24 -35.46 -5.82
C ARG A 216 -2.88 -34.20 -6.61
N ALA A 217 -2.61 -33.08 -5.95
CA ALA A 217 -2.26 -31.82 -6.61
C ALA A 217 -0.84 -31.81 -7.21
N PHE A 218 0.10 -32.64 -6.72
CA PHE A 218 1.44 -32.74 -7.31
C PHE A 218 1.51 -33.66 -8.53
N PHE A 219 0.49 -34.51 -8.74
CA PHE A 219 0.45 -35.49 -9.82
C PHE A 219 -0.56 -35.16 -10.94
N ASN A 220 -1.36 -34.09 -10.79
CA ASN A 220 -2.22 -33.51 -11.84
C ASN A 220 -1.55 -32.28 -12.44
#